data_AF-A0A948ZSY7-F1
#
_entry.id   AF-A0A948ZSY7-F1
#
_cell.length_a   1.000
_cell.length_b   1.000
_cell.length_c   1.000
_cell.angle_alpha   90.00
_cell.angle_beta   90.00
_cell.angle_gamma   90.00
#
_symmetry.space_group_name_H-M   'P 1'
#
loop_
_entity.id
_entity.type
_entity.pdbx_description
1 polymer ?
#
loop_
_entity_poly.entity_id
_entity_poly.type
_entity_poly.pdbx_seq_one_letter_code
_entity_poly.pdbx_strand_id
1 'polypeptide(L)'
;MSYEYDVGKGLKGPIPRRGSIKDRVDLLLPDVALPIRIHECREQFWKPGAKAASFETTITGLSVRLEDDKWENMEEGFPSSGPLIAKGEQMTATIYAFKKGTARTYRKDEGIIFTINGQTHGDLSLNFFKRVGLSYLDDAILVIVDCSKIEGRTREDLFMNSRDRLSRCELRTEIEQSLEDLLKHHQGLKDLKERRRREQIASLFADDKPLEDLLKSLLEHSPTLSNLFLKGMRLSNPFKTIRVEAGEELFKGKRYPTYFKFKGKDYGVELRRDCHVNMRCRIAFETDAVNDYFSRDVDPGEVALYIVSGETRSPVQNYNMNLQNGIASLRLVLPANCQVGDNICFLAEVTDRTRNEPFKNTFVIHVKDFAEIPGGKKRGTRQPPGKKEGKDKEIPSGIQLPKITQVFERDWEIHYPKFDKFTALRIKNAGPQVDDGFERNGGDVYDFFVNMDNFYLKSELKSKSRDTQISMVRFELGLVLLGLALLQQEMQITKSIPDEQKGGQEENGEEKNIEERVEAFGKAVAPVLLPMIEHLGALDLDED
;
A
#
# COMPACT_ATOMS: atom_id res chain seq x y z
N MET A 1 24.78 -0.50 29.22
CA MET A 1 23.71 0.33 28.61
C MET A 1 22.46 0.13 29.43
N SER A 2 21.89 1.21 29.97
CA SER A 2 20.53 1.20 30.52
C SER A 2 19.60 1.68 29.43
N TYR A 3 18.46 1.01 29.25
CA TYR A 3 17.44 1.40 28.28
C TYR A 3 16.21 1.88 29.03
N GLU A 4 15.65 3.00 28.59
CA GLU A 4 14.47 3.61 29.20
C GLU A 4 13.43 3.83 28.10
N TYR A 5 12.25 3.24 28.29
CA TYR A 5 11.13 3.32 27.36
C TYR A 5 9.92 3.89 28.09
N ASP A 6 9.24 4.86 27.46
CA ASP A 6 7.90 5.23 27.88
C ASP A 6 6.89 4.22 27.34
N VAL A 7 6.37 3.37 28.23
CA VAL A 7 5.36 2.36 27.91
C VAL A 7 3.95 2.95 27.75
N GLY A 8 3.79 4.26 27.98
CA GLY A 8 2.55 5.01 27.83
C GLY A 8 1.55 4.79 28.96
N LYS A 9 0.44 5.53 28.90
CA LYS A 9 -0.66 5.46 29.87
C LYS A 9 -1.74 4.48 29.40
N GLY A 10 -2.39 3.78 30.34
CA GLY A 10 -3.59 2.98 30.03
C GLY A 10 -3.44 1.46 30.05
N LEU A 11 -2.26 0.93 30.39
CA LEU A 11 -2.00 -0.50 30.54
C LEU A 11 -2.59 -1.05 31.86
N LYS A 12 -3.92 -1.18 31.91
CA LYS A 12 -4.66 -1.54 33.13
C LYS A 12 -5.08 -3.01 33.22
N GLY A 13 -4.83 -3.81 32.18
CA GLY A 13 -5.16 -5.24 32.16
C GLY A 13 -4.13 -6.13 32.86
N PRO A 14 -4.50 -7.39 33.22
CA PRO A 14 -3.54 -8.39 33.65
C PRO A 14 -2.58 -8.76 32.50
N ILE A 15 -1.35 -9.14 32.82
CA ILE A 15 -0.24 -9.36 31.86
C ILE A 15 -0.60 -10.26 30.66
N PRO A 16 -1.34 -11.38 30.81
CA PRO A 16 -1.61 -12.25 29.66
C PRO A 16 -2.68 -11.71 28.71
N ARG A 17 -3.44 -10.69 29.14
CA ARG A 17 -4.53 -10.15 28.33
C ARG A 17 -4.02 -9.07 27.39
N ARG A 18 -4.74 -8.96 26.27
CA ARG A 18 -4.55 -7.89 25.31
C ARG A 18 -4.72 -6.51 25.96
N GLY A 19 -3.90 -5.55 25.54
CA GLY A 19 -3.84 -4.20 26.10
C GLY A 19 -3.08 -4.12 27.42
N SER A 20 -2.24 -5.11 27.73
CA SER A 20 -1.38 -5.13 28.91
C SER A 20 0.05 -4.72 28.57
N ILE A 21 0.92 -4.70 29.59
CA ILE A 21 2.35 -4.43 29.45
C ILE A 21 3.04 -5.38 28.47
N LYS A 22 2.57 -6.64 28.35
CA LYS A 22 3.14 -7.62 27.43
C LYS A 22 3.12 -7.11 25.99
N ASP A 23 1.95 -6.66 25.51
CA ASP A 23 1.79 -6.22 24.13
C ASP A 23 2.71 -5.02 23.81
N ARG A 24 2.91 -4.13 24.79
CA ARG A 24 3.79 -2.98 24.61
C ARG A 24 5.27 -3.38 24.62
N VAL A 25 5.67 -4.30 25.50
CA VAL A 25 7.05 -4.80 25.54
C VAL A 25 7.37 -5.58 24.27
N ASP A 26 6.45 -6.40 23.75
CA ASP A 26 6.62 -7.10 22.46
C ASP A 26 6.93 -6.11 21.33
N LEU A 27 6.19 -4.99 21.25
CA LEU A 27 6.41 -3.94 20.24
C LEU A 27 7.69 -3.13 20.44
N LEU A 28 8.16 -2.96 21.68
CA LEU A 28 9.38 -2.20 21.99
C LEU A 28 10.65 -3.05 21.86
N LEU A 29 10.52 -4.36 22.10
CA LEU A 29 11.59 -5.35 22.01
C LEU A 29 11.19 -6.47 21.03
N PRO A 30 11.11 -6.19 19.71
CA PRO A 30 10.77 -7.23 18.75
C PRO A 30 11.66 -8.45 18.81
N ASP A 31 12.98 -8.26 18.98
CA ASP A 31 13.94 -9.33 19.17
C ASP A 31 14.61 -9.21 20.52
N VAL A 32 14.33 -10.18 21.41
CA VAL A 32 14.99 -10.28 22.70
C VAL A 32 16.07 -11.35 22.65
N ALA A 33 17.26 -11.03 23.16
CA ALA A 33 18.36 -12.00 23.23
C ALA A 33 18.04 -13.18 24.16
N LEU A 34 17.25 -12.94 25.22
CA LEU A 34 16.80 -13.95 26.15
C LEU A 34 15.32 -13.69 26.52
N PRO A 35 14.53 -14.75 26.75
CA PRO A 35 13.17 -14.60 27.23
C PRO A 35 13.12 -13.83 28.57
N ILE A 36 12.20 -12.88 28.68
CA ILE A 36 12.02 -12.03 29.85
C ILE A 36 10.83 -12.56 30.65
N ARG A 37 11.04 -12.90 31.92
CA ARG A 37 9.93 -13.29 32.81
C ARG A 37 9.37 -12.07 33.53
N ILE A 38 8.09 -11.79 33.35
CA ILE A 38 7.36 -10.75 34.07
C ILE A 38 6.47 -11.38 35.13
N HIS A 39 6.58 -10.87 36.35
CA HIS A 39 5.73 -11.23 37.47
C HIS A 39 4.67 -10.14 37.71
N GLU A 40 3.41 -10.56 37.89
CA GLU A 40 2.33 -9.67 38.26
C GLU A 40 2.41 -9.38 39.76
N CYS A 41 2.85 -8.18 40.14
CA CYS A 41 2.96 -7.77 41.54
C CYS A 41 1.74 -7.01 42.07
N ARG A 42 0.72 -6.75 41.22
CA ARG A 42 -0.47 -5.98 41.60
C ARG A 42 -1.54 -6.90 42.20
N GLU A 43 -1.74 -6.79 43.52
CA GLU A 43 -2.63 -7.65 44.32
C GLU A 43 -4.07 -7.74 43.80
N GLN A 44 -4.60 -6.70 43.16
CA GLN A 44 -5.97 -6.72 42.62
C GLN A 44 -6.20 -7.78 41.53
N PHE A 45 -5.13 -8.30 40.91
CA PHE A 45 -5.20 -9.39 39.94
C PHE A 45 -4.99 -10.77 40.57
N TRP A 46 -4.69 -10.84 41.86
CA TRP A 46 -4.46 -12.06 42.63
C TRP A 46 -5.76 -12.58 43.24
N LYS A 47 -6.75 -12.88 42.40
CA LYS A 47 -8.05 -13.40 42.85
C LYS A 47 -8.04 -14.93 42.96
N PRO A 48 -8.72 -15.52 43.96
CA PRO A 48 -8.93 -16.97 44.02
C PRO A 48 -9.58 -17.47 42.73
N GLY A 49 -8.93 -18.43 42.04
CA GLY A 49 -9.37 -18.94 40.73
C GLY A 49 -8.77 -18.24 39.51
N ALA A 50 -7.87 -17.25 39.68
CA ALA A 50 -7.09 -16.70 38.58
C ALA A 50 -6.14 -17.77 38.00
N LYS A 51 -6.09 -17.91 36.66
CA LYS A 51 -5.20 -18.88 35.98
C LYS A 51 -3.74 -18.54 36.28
N ALA A 52 -2.89 -19.55 36.46
CA ALA A 52 -1.45 -19.42 36.77
C ALA A 52 -0.69 -18.40 35.90
N ALA A 53 -1.03 -18.32 34.60
CA ALA A 53 -0.47 -17.33 33.67
C ALA A 53 -0.68 -15.87 34.10
N SER A 54 -1.67 -15.58 34.95
CA SER A 54 -1.96 -14.23 35.46
C SER A 54 -0.93 -13.75 36.48
N PHE A 55 -0.12 -14.65 37.05
CA PHE A 55 0.90 -14.35 38.05
C PHE A 55 2.30 -14.22 37.45
N GLU A 56 2.59 -14.98 36.39
CA GLU A 56 3.84 -14.85 35.64
C GLU A 56 3.62 -15.10 34.14
N THR A 57 4.34 -14.34 33.31
CA THR A 57 4.33 -14.52 31.86
C THR A 57 5.75 -14.38 31.33
N THR A 58 6.10 -15.24 30.37
CA THR A 58 7.38 -15.13 29.66
C THR A 58 7.15 -14.37 28.36
N ILE A 59 7.96 -13.36 28.12
CA ILE A 59 8.03 -12.58 26.89
C ILE A 59 9.22 -13.07 26.08
N THR A 60 8.95 -13.50 24.85
CA THR A 60 9.95 -14.03 23.92
C THR A 60 10.25 -13.06 22.77
N GLY A 61 9.64 -11.87 22.75
CA GLY A 61 9.76 -10.90 21.66
C GLY A 61 8.70 -11.08 20.59
N LEU A 62 8.46 -10.01 19.82
CA LEU A 62 7.47 -10.01 18.74
C LEU A 62 7.84 -10.99 17.62
N SER A 63 9.11 -11.07 17.23
CA SER A 63 9.54 -11.90 16.09
C SER A 63 9.31 -13.38 16.36
N VAL A 64 9.63 -13.87 17.57
CA VAL A 64 9.36 -15.26 17.96
C VAL A 64 7.85 -15.55 17.93
N ARG A 65 7.02 -14.63 18.41
CA ARG A 65 5.55 -14.79 18.34
C ARG A 65 5.04 -14.82 16.91
N LEU A 66 5.63 -14.02 16.02
CA LEU A 66 5.30 -14.00 14.60
C LEU A 66 5.69 -15.33 13.94
N GLU A 67 6.81 -15.93 14.32
CA GLU A 67 7.22 -17.25 13.83
C GLU A 67 6.33 -18.39 14.34
N ASP A 68 6.03 -18.42 15.64
CA ASP A 68 5.22 -19.47 16.27
C ASP A 68 3.79 -19.50 15.71
N ASP A 69 3.17 -18.33 15.53
CA ASP A 69 1.78 -18.21 15.09
C ASP A 69 1.61 -18.15 13.56
N LYS A 70 2.70 -18.38 12.80
CA LYS A 70 2.76 -18.20 11.35
C LYS A 70 1.64 -18.92 10.60
N TRP A 71 1.33 -20.16 10.97
CA TRP A 71 0.32 -20.97 10.29
C TRP A 71 -1.13 -20.52 10.57
N GLU A 72 -1.37 -20.04 11.79
CA GLU A 72 -2.72 -19.65 12.21
C GLU A 72 -3.07 -18.25 11.72
N ASN A 73 -2.15 -17.30 11.83
CA ASN A 73 -2.47 -15.87 11.70
C ASN A 73 -1.92 -15.20 10.45
N MET A 74 -0.94 -15.77 9.75
CA MET A 74 -0.35 -15.15 8.55
C MET A 74 -1.00 -15.62 7.24
N GLU A 75 -0.96 -14.75 6.25
CA GLU A 75 -1.33 -15.05 4.88
C GLU A 75 -0.26 -15.94 4.24
N GLU A 76 -0.70 -16.75 3.27
CA GLU A 76 0.21 -17.62 2.53
C GLU A 76 1.26 -16.82 1.76
N GLY A 77 2.51 -17.31 1.72
CA GLY A 77 3.63 -16.62 1.10
C GLY A 77 4.25 -15.51 1.96
N PHE A 78 3.77 -15.29 3.19
CA PHE A 78 4.34 -14.35 4.16
C PHE A 78 4.96 -15.07 5.37
N PRO A 79 5.95 -14.47 6.07
CA PRO A 79 6.56 -13.19 5.76
C PRO A 79 7.40 -13.22 4.49
N SER A 80 7.61 -12.04 3.93
CA SER A 80 8.50 -11.80 2.80
C SER A 80 9.45 -10.69 3.15
N SER A 81 10.71 -10.85 2.81
CA SER A 81 11.74 -9.92 3.21
C SER A 81 12.57 -9.48 2.02
N GLY A 82 13.19 -8.31 2.15
CA GLY A 82 14.10 -7.80 1.13
C GLY A 82 15.08 -6.80 1.70
N PRO A 83 16.32 -6.77 1.18
CA PRO A 83 17.23 -5.66 1.45
C PRO A 83 16.61 -4.35 0.96
N LEU A 84 16.77 -3.33 1.78
CA LEU A 84 16.39 -1.95 1.52
C LEU A 84 17.65 -1.11 1.62
N ILE A 85 17.97 -0.33 0.59
CA ILE A 85 19.11 0.58 0.63
C ILE A 85 18.60 2.02 0.46
N ALA A 86 19.07 2.92 1.32
CA ALA A 86 18.77 4.34 1.25
C ALA A 86 20.05 5.13 1.56
N LYS A 87 20.48 6.03 0.66
CA LYS A 87 21.74 6.79 0.77
C LYS A 87 22.98 5.94 1.08
N GLY A 88 23.04 4.72 0.54
CA GLY A 88 24.14 3.77 0.79
C GLY A 88 24.05 3.03 2.13
N GLU A 89 23.11 3.39 3.01
CA GLU A 89 22.86 2.68 4.27
C GLU A 89 21.98 1.45 4.00
N GLN A 90 22.46 0.28 4.42
CA GLN A 90 21.77 -0.99 4.23
C GLN A 90 20.84 -1.27 5.41
N MET A 91 19.62 -1.70 5.09
CA MET A 91 18.62 -2.16 6.03
C MET A 91 17.96 -3.43 5.49
N THR A 92 17.22 -4.13 6.35
CA THR A 92 16.42 -5.29 5.95
C THR A 92 14.97 -5.03 6.28
N ALA A 93 14.08 -5.04 5.30
CA ALA A 93 12.64 -4.92 5.51
C ALA A 93 11.98 -6.30 5.47
N THR A 94 11.26 -6.65 6.53
CA THR A 94 10.45 -7.87 6.61
C THR A 94 8.98 -7.49 6.67
N ILE A 95 8.21 -7.95 5.68
CA ILE A 95 6.79 -7.72 5.52
C ILE A 95 6.02 -8.92 6.05
N TYR A 96 5.16 -8.68 7.03
CA TYR A 96 4.18 -9.62 7.52
C TYR A 96 2.80 -9.23 6.99
N ALA A 97 2.12 -10.16 6.34
CA ALA A 97 0.71 -10.00 5.99
C ALA A 97 -0.12 -11.01 6.79
N PHE A 98 -1.15 -10.52 7.46
CA PHE A 98 -1.99 -11.25 8.39
C PHE A 98 -3.34 -11.57 7.78
N LYS A 99 -3.93 -12.71 8.15
CA LYS A 99 -5.34 -12.99 7.87
C LYS A 99 -6.22 -11.88 8.46
N LYS A 100 -7.41 -11.68 7.88
CA LYS A 100 -8.31 -10.57 8.28
C LYS A 100 -8.60 -10.60 9.78
N GLY A 101 -8.32 -9.48 10.46
CA GLY A 101 -8.59 -9.30 11.90
C GLY A 101 -7.54 -9.85 12.87
N THR A 102 -6.50 -10.56 12.41
CA THR A 102 -5.51 -11.19 13.31
C THR A 102 -4.31 -10.28 13.64
N ALA A 103 -3.98 -9.29 12.78
CA ALA A 103 -2.87 -8.35 13.00
C ALA A 103 -2.94 -7.60 14.35
N ARG A 104 -4.17 -7.36 14.81
CA ARG A 104 -4.53 -6.74 16.08
C ARG A 104 -3.96 -7.47 17.32
N THR A 105 -3.56 -8.73 17.18
CA THR A 105 -2.91 -9.55 18.22
C THR A 105 -1.42 -9.20 18.41
N TYR A 106 -0.82 -8.52 17.43
CA TYR A 106 0.61 -8.19 17.39
C TYR A 106 0.88 -6.70 17.53
N ARG A 107 0.01 -5.87 16.96
CA ARG A 107 0.17 -4.41 16.92
C ARG A 107 -1.14 -3.66 17.17
N LYS A 108 -1.03 -2.36 17.40
CA LYS A 108 -2.17 -1.43 17.39
C LYS A 108 -2.14 -0.61 16.09
N ASP A 109 -1.53 0.57 16.17
CA ASP A 109 -1.48 1.55 15.08
C ASP A 109 -0.11 1.59 14.41
N GLU A 110 0.88 0.86 14.95
CA GLU A 110 2.24 0.73 14.42
C GLU A 110 2.22 -0.05 13.09
N GLY A 111 2.41 0.62 11.96
CA GLY A 111 2.44 -0.01 10.64
C GLY A 111 3.83 -0.51 10.25
N ILE A 112 4.83 0.36 10.40
CA ILE A 112 6.23 0.07 10.13
C ILE A 112 7.03 0.30 11.40
N ILE A 113 7.78 -0.69 11.87
CA ILE A 113 8.60 -0.61 13.09
C ILE A 113 10.07 -0.59 12.68
N PHE A 114 10.82 0.41 13.13
CA PHE A 114 12.27 0.49 12.92
C PHE A 114 13.02 -0.01 14.13
N THR A 115 13.93 -0.95 13.90
CA THR A 115 14.68 -1.64 14.97
C THR A 115 16.18 -1.42 14.84
N ILE A 116 16.86 -1.39 15.99
CA ILE A 116 18.33 -1.42 16.09
C ILE A 116 18.67 -2.45 17.16
N ASN A 117 19.43 -3.47 16.79
CA ASN A 117 19.80 -4.61 17.65
C ASN A 117 18.57 -5.22 18.37
N GLY A 118 17.49 -5.44 17.63
CA GLY A 118 16.25 -6.04 18.15
C GLY A 118 15.33 -5.11 18.94
N GLN A 119 15.69 -3.84 19.07
CA GLN A 119 14.97 -2.84 19.86
C GLN A 119 14.30 -1.81 18.95
N THR A 120 13.04 -1.47 19.21
CA THR A 120 12.33 -0.42 18.49
C THR A 120 12.90 0.97 18.82
N HIS A 121 13.13 1.77 17.79
CA HIS A 121 13.62 3.15 17.87
C HIS A 121 12.70 4.17 17.18
N GLY A 122 11.59 3.71 16.62
CA GLY A 122 10.52 4.53 16.07
C GLY A 122 9.58 3.70 15.21
N ASP A 123 8.42 4.26 14.87
CA ASP A 123 7.44 3.62 14.00
C ASP A 123 6.74 4.61 13.07
N LEU A 124 6.17 4.11 11.98
CA LEU A 124 5.21 4.83 11.13
C LEU A 124 3.83 4.20 11.30
N SER A 125 2.79 5.04 11.30
CA SER A 125 1.40 4.59 11.46
C SER A 125 0.86 3.85 10.23
N LEU A 126 -0.31 3.21 10.39
CA LEU A 126 -1.04 2.54 9.29
C LEU A 126 -1.37 3.44 8.10
N ASN A 127 -1.40 4.76 8.30
CA ASN A 127 -1.65 5.72 7.23
C ASN A 127 -0.59 5.67 6.13
N PHE A 128 0.62 5.21 6.44
CA PHE A 128 1.65 4.94 5.43
C PHE A 128 1.14 3.97 4.35
N PHE A 129 0.42 2.91 4.73
CA PHE A 129 -0.11 1.93 3.79
C PHE A 129 -1.21 2.49 2.88
N LYS A 130 -2.03 3.41 3.39
CA LYS A 130 -3.06 4.10 2.58
C LYS A 130 -2.40 5.00 1.51
N ARG A 131 -1.32 5.70 1.87
CA ARG A 131 -0.54 6.57 0.95
C ARG A 131 0.07 5.79 -0.22
N VAL A 132 0.38 4.50 -0.02
CA VAL A 132 0.95 3.65 -1.07
C VAL A 132 -0.08 2.83 -1.84
N GLY A 133 -1.38 3.08 -1.64
CA GLY A 133 -2.45 2.39 -2.37
C GLY A 133 -2.66 0.94 -1.91
N LEU A 134 -2.42 0.68 -0.61
CA LEU A 134 -2.66 -0.59 0.06
C LEU A 134 -3.82 -0.49 1.09
N SER A 135 -4.80 0.38 0.88
CA SER A 135 -5.93 0.62 1.82
C SER A 135 -6.86 -0.58 2.06
N TYR A 136 -6.73 -1.65 1.28
CA TYR A 136 -7.41 -2.93 1.53
C TYR A 136 -6.63 -3.86 2.47
N LEU A 137 -5.37 -3.52 2.77
CA LEU A 137 -4.44 -4.31 3.57
C LEU A 137 -3.83 -3.52 4.74
N ASP A 138 -4.18 -2.24 4.90
CA ASP A 138 -3.61 -1.32 5.90
C ASP A 138 -3.72 -1.84 7.34
N ASP A 139 -4.82 -2.52 7.66
CA ASP A 139 -5.09 -3.13 8.96
C ASP A 139 -4.50 -4.54 9.12
N ALA A 140 -3.85 -5.07 8.09
CA ALA A 140 -3.39 -6.44 8.02
C ALA A 140 -1.92 -6.60 7.60
N ILE A 141 -1.17 -5.51 7.47
CA ILE A 141 0.27 -5.54 7.22
C ILE A 141 1.03 -5.03 8.45
N LEU A 142 2.18 -5.62 8.75
CA LEU A 142 3.21 -5.05 9.61
C LEU A 142 4.53 -5.16 8.86
N VAL A 143 5.33 -4.09 8.89
CA VAL A 143 6.70 -4.13 8.34
C VAL A 143 7.67 -3.89 9.49
N ILE A 144 8.69 -4.74 9.61
CA ILE A 144 9.81 -4.52 10.52
C ILE A 144 11.04 -4.19 9.67
N VAL A 145 11.68 -3.07 9.95
CA VAL A 145 12.90 -2.62 9.28
C VAL A 145 14.05 -2.72 10.27
N ASP A 146 15.01 -3.59 9.99
CA ASP A 146 16.25 -3.71 10.74
C ASP A 146 17.27 -2.68 10.24
N CYS A 147 17.59 -1.72 11.11
CA CYS A 147 18.52 -0.62 10.90
C CYS A 147 19.86 -0.83 11.63
N SER A 148 20.15 -2.05 12.12
CA SER A 148 21.36 -2.35 12.90
C SER A 148 22.67 -2.13 12.11
N LYS A 149 22.60 -2.19 10.78
CA LYS A 149 23.73 -2.01 9.87
C LYS A 149 24.01 -0.55 9.48
N ILE A 150 23.17 0.40 9.91
CA ILE A 150 23.37 1.83 9.64
C ILE A 150 24.61 2.34 10.38
N GLU A 151 25.43 3.17 9.72
CA GLU A 151 26.61 3.77 10.33
C GLU A 151 26.26 4.61 11.59
N GLY A 152 27.13 4.58 12.61
CA GLY A 152 26.84 5.16 13.92
C GLY A 152 26.41 6.63 13.90
N ARG A 153 27.07 7.48 13.10
CA ARG A 153 26.71 8.91 12.97
C ARG A 153 25.36 9.09 12.28
N THR A 154 25.17 8.41 11.15
CA THR A 154 23.92 8.43 10.39
C THR A 154 22.74 7.93 11.22
N ARG A 155 22.98 6.94 12.08
CA ARG A 155 21.99 6.38 13.00
C ARG A 155 21.56 7.37 14.08
N GLU A 156 22.50 8.13 14.66
CA GLU A 156 22.19 9.18 15.64
C GLU A 156 21.38 10.33 15.02
N ASP A 157 21.63 10.64 13.74
CA ASP A 157 20.86 11.65 13.01
C ASP A 157 19.43 11.18 12.67
N LEU A 158 19.24 9.87 12.43
CA LEU A 158 17.95 9.27 12.06
C LEU A 158 17.01 9.06 13.24
N PHE A 159 17.51 8.63 14.40
CA PHE A 159 16.68 8.24 15.55
C PHE A 159 16.76 9.26 16.68
N MET A 160 15.61 9.72 17.18
CA MET A 160 15.58 10.62 18.33
C MET A 160 15.98 9.88 19.62
N ASN A 161 16.58 10.61 20.57
CA ASN A 161 16.99 10.07 21.88
C ASN A 161 15.83 9.41 22.65
N SER A 162 14.60 9.87 22.43
CA SER A 162 13.37 9.33 23.04
C SER A 162 12.92 7.99 22.45
N ARG A 163 13.47 7.56 21.30
CA ARG A 163 13.21 6.26 20.63
C ARG A 163 11.74 5.99 20.29
N ASP A 164 10.93 7.03 20.26
CA ASP A 164 9.51 7.01 19.92
C ASP A 164 9.26 7.41 18.46
N ARG A 165 10.21 8.07 17.81
CA ARG A 165 10.05 8.59 16.44
C ARG A 165 11.38 8.82 15.73
N LEU A 166 11.29 8.90 14.40
CA LEU A 166 12.40 9.23 13.53
C LEU A 166 12.56 10.74 13.42
N SER A 167 13.81 11.19 13.39
CA SER A 167 14.18 12.58 13.15
C SER A 167 13.80 13.03 11.75
N ARG A 168 13.48 14.31 11.59
CA ARG A 168 13.21 14.92 10.28
C ARG A 168 14.53 15.21 9.58
N CYS A 169 15.01 14.23 8.83
CA CYS A 169 16.25 14.31 8.07
C CYS A 169 16.04 13.76 6.64
N GLU A 170 16.98 14.06 5.75
CA GLU A 170 16.91 13.62 4.35
C GLU A 170 16.97 12.09 4.22
N LEU A 171 17.70 11.42 5.11
CA LEU A 171 17.75 9.95 5.12
C LEU A 171 16.36 9.35 5.39
N ARG A 172 15.61 9.92 6.34
CA ARG A 172 14.24 9.46 6.61
C ARG A 172 13.37 9.55 5.35
N THR A 173 13.43 10.66 4.63
CA THR A 173 12.71 10.86 3.36
C THR A 173 13.06 9.77 2.34
N GLU A 174 14.34 9.45 2.17
CA GLU A 174 14.82 8.41 1.26
C GLU A 174 14.38 7.01 1.69
N ILE A 175 14.40 6.71 3.00
CA ILE A 175 13.89 5.45 3.56
C ILE A 175 12.40 5.30 3.27
N GLU A 176 11.60 6.35 3.52
CA GLU A 176 10.17 6.34 3.23
C GLU A 176 9.92 6.09 1.73
N GLN A 177 10.59 6.81 0.83
CA GLN A 177 10.46 6.60 -0.62
C GLN A 177 10.87 5.18 -1.07
N SER A 178 11.93 4.64 -0.48
CA SER A 178 12.41 3.28 -0.77
C SER A 178 11.40 2.23 -0.30
N LEU A 179 10.81 2.41 0.90
CA LEU A 179 9.73 1.58 1.42
C LEU A 179 8.46 1.69 0.59
N GLU A 180 8.06 2.90 0.18
CA GLU A 180 6.89 3.11 -0.67
C GLU A 180 7.01 2.36 -1.98
N ASP A 181 8.16 2.49 -2.65
CA ASP A 181 8.45 1.72 -3.85
C ASP A 181 8.34 0.23 -3.53
N LEU A 182 9.11 -0.24 -2.55
CA LEU A 182 9.18 -1.66 -2.15
C LEU A 182 7.78 -2.26 -2.02
N LEU A 183 6.91 -1.63 -1.23
CA LEU A 183 5.54 -2.07 -0.98
C LEU A 183 4.63 -1.97 -2.21
N LYS A 184 4.68 -0.85 -2.97
CA LYS A 184 3.86 -0.65 -4.17
C LYS A 184 4.03 -1.76 -5.18
N HIS A 185 5.25 -2.27 -5.36
CA HIS A 185 5.55 -3.29 -6.37
C HIS A 185 5.81 -4.69 -5.84
N HIS A 186 5.53 -4.94 -4.55
CA HIS A 186 5.62 -6.25 -3.96
C HIS A 186 4.53 -7.17 -4.53
N GLN A 187 4.92 -8.21 -5.28
CA GLN A 187 3.98 -9.08 -6.01
C GLN A 187 2.94 -9.71 -5.07
N GLY A 188 3.37 -10.30 -3.96
CA GLY A 188 2.46 -10.92 -2.99
C GLY A 188 1.47 -9.93 -2.36
N LEU A 189 1.83 -8.66 -2.23
CA LEU A 189 0.91 -7.63 -1.70
C LEU A 189 -0.09 -7.18 -2.77
N LYS A 190 0.35 -7.07 -4.03
CA LYS A 190 -0.54 -6.79 -5.17
C LYS A 190 -1.61 -7.87 -5.31
N ASP A 191 -1.21 -9.14 -5.28
CA ASP A 191 -2.11 -10.27 -5.44
C ASP A 191 -3.08 -10.38 -4.26
N LEU A 192 -2.56 -10.23 -3.03
CA LEU A 192 -3.39 -10.23 -1.82
C LEU A 192 -4.39 -9.07 -1.81
N LYS A 193 -3.97 -7.85 -2.20
CA LYS A 193 -4.83 -6.68 -2.28
C LYS A 193 -5.97 -6.92 -3.27
N GLU A 194 -5.66 -7.40 -4.46
CA GLU A 194 -6.65 -7.66 -5.50
C GLU A 194 -7.64 -8.74 -5.06
N ARG A 195 -7.15 -9.80 -4.40
CA ARG A 195 -8.01 -10.83 -3.78
C ARG A 195 -8.97 -10.24 -2.76
N ARG A 196 -8.48 -9.45 -1.80
CA ARG A 196 -9.33 -8.81 -0.76
C ARG A 196 -10.33 -7.82 -1.31
N ARG A 197 -9.90 -7.01 -2.28
CA ARG A 197 -10.76 -6.09 -3.01
C ARG A 197 -11.91 -6.86 -3.66
N ARG A 198 -11.62 -7.98 -4.33
CA ARG A 198 -12.65 -8.84 -4.94
C ARG A 198 -13.57 -9.47 -3.93
N GLU A 199 -13.05 -10.06 -2.85
CA GLU A 199 -13.86 -10.66 -1.79
C GLU A 199 -14.83 -9.65 -1.18
N GLN A 200 -14.34 -8.45 -0.85
CA GLN A 200 -15.14 -7.40 -0.25
C GLN A 200 -16.21 -6.86 -1.21
N ILE A 201 -15.92 -6.74 -2.50
CA ILE A 201 -16.91 -6.23 -3.44
C ILE A 201 -17.86 -7.34 -3.91
N ALA A 202 -17.39 -8.58 -4.02
CA ALA A 202 -18.21 -9.71 -4.42
C ALA A 202 -19.28 -10.06 -3.38
N SER A 203 -19.01 -9.80 -2.10
CA SER A 203 -20.03 -9.92 -1.05
C SER A 203 -21.15 -8.88 -1.16
N LEU A 204 -20.99 -7.81 -1.95
CA LEU A 204 -21.86 -6.63 -1.97
C LEU A 204 -22.70 -6.49 -3.26
N PHE A 205 -22.72 -7.48 -4.16
CA PHE A 205 -23.35 -7.32 -5.49
C PHE A 205 -24.85 -6.96 -5.44
N ALA A 206 -25.14 -5.73 -5.90
CA ALA A 206 -26.36 -5.31 -6.58
C ALA A 206 -25.96 -4.79 -7.99
N ASP A 207 -26.82 -4.97 -9.00
CA ASP A 207 -26.53 -4.65 -10.41
C ASP A 207 -26.79 -3.15 -10.68
N ASP A 208 -25.78 -2.29 -10.49
CA ASP A 208 -25.92 -0.81 -10.48
C ASP A 208 -25.72 -0.11 -11.85
N LYS A 209 -25.82 -0.84 -12.97
CA LYS A 209 -25.67 -0.27 -14.33
C LYS A 209 -26.50 1.02 -14.59
N PRO A 210 -27.75 1.16 -14.11
CA PRO A 210 -28.54 2.38 -14.34
C PRO A 210 -27.91 3.64 -13.72
N LEU A 211 -27.15 3.51 -12.63
CA LEU A 211 -26.56 4.64 -11.92
C LEU A 211 -25.32 5.19 -12.65
N GLU A 212 -24.48 4.29 -13.18
CA GLU A 212 -23.32 4.66 -13.98
C GLU A 212 -23.76 5.45 -15.22
N ASP A 213 -24.83 5.03 -15.89
CA ASP A 213 -25.37 5.73 -17.06
C ASP A 213 -25.91 7.12 -16.70
N LEU A 214 -26.56 7.27 -15.54
CA LEU A 214 -27.03 8.57 -15.05
C LEU A 214 -25.87 9.52 -14.72
N LEU A 215 -24.86 9.06 -14.00
CA LEU A 215 -23.68 9.87 -13.68
C LEU A 215 -22.96 10.29 -14.97
N LYS A 216 -22.83 9.38 -15.94
CA LYS A 216 -22.27 9.69 -17.24
C LYS A 216 -23.07 10.77 -17.96
N SER A 217 -24.41 10.66 -17.98
CA SER A 217 -25.25 11.71 -18.57
C SER A 217 -25.04 13.06 -17.88
N LEU A 218 -24.96 13.13 -16.55
CA LEU A 218 -24.75 14.39 -15.82
C LEU A 218 -23.41 15.04 -16.19
N LEU A 219 -22.36 14.24 -16.35
CA LEU A 219 -21.04 14.71 -16.78
C LEU A 219 -21.03 15.22 -18.22
N GLU A 220 -21.82 14.62 -19.10
CA GLU A 220 -21.98 15.06 -20.49
C GLU A 220 -22.78 16.37 -20.59
N HIS A 221 -23.79 16.57 -19.73
CA HIS A 221 -24.68 17.74 -19.78
C HIS A 221 -24.09 18.99 -19.12
N SER A 222 -23.10 18.87 -18.22
CA SER A 222 -22.47 20.01 -17.56
C SER A 222 -21.01 20.17 -17.97
N PRO A 223 -20.66 21.16 -18.82
CA PRO A 223 -19.28 21.42 -19.24
C PRO A 223 -18.36 21.73 -18.06
N THR A 224 -18.87 22.31 -16.98
CA THR A 224 -18.09 22.62 -15.77
C THR A 224 -17.75 21.34 -15.01
N LEU A 225 -18.72 20.44 -14.78
CA LEU A 225 -18.47 19.14 -14.15
C LEU A 225 -17.60 18.27 -15.06
N SER A 226 -17.87 18.28 -16.36
CA SER A 226 -17.00 17.66 -17.36
C SER A 226 -15.57 18.20 -17.26
N ASN A 227 -15.34 19.51 -17.20
CA ASN A 227 -13.97 20.04 -17.07
C ASN A 227 -13.34 19.74 -15.70
N LEU A 228 -14.14 19.66 -14.63
CA LEU A 228 -13.73 19.23 -13.30
C LEU A 228 -13.18 17.79 -13.42
N PHE A 229 -13.96 16.86 -13.96
CA PHE A 229 -13.62 15.43 -13.93
C PHE A 229 -12.81 14.94 -15.18
N LEU A 230 -13.04 15.46 -16.40
CA LEU A 230 -12.42 15.02 -17.66
C LEU A 230 -10.97 15.47 -17.89
N LYS A 231 -10.55 16.63 -17.37
CA LYS A 231 -9.22 17.18 -17.69
C LYS A 231 -8.08 16.58 -16.86
N GLY A 232 -8.38 15.63 -15.98
CA GLY A 232 -7.40 14.98 -15.13
C GLY A 232 -7.69 13.53 -14.75
N MET A 233 -8.91 13.03 -14.94
CA MET A 233 -9.28 11.67 -14.55
C MET A 233 -9.40 10.78 -15.79
N ARG A 234 -8.34 10.02 -16.08
CA ARG A 234 -8.51 8.73 -16.75
C ARG A 234 -8.81 7.70 -15.67
N LEU A 235 -10.04 7.73 -15.14
CA LEU A 235 -10.55 6.61 -14.37
C LEU A 235 -10.82 5.47 -15.36
N SER A 236 -10.39 4.25 -15.05
CA SER A 236 -10.63 3.09 -15.90
C SER A 236 -10.95 1.82 -15.12
N ASN A 237 -11.62 0.89 -15.81
CA ASN A 237 -12.29 -0.30 -15.30
C ASN A 237 -11.35 -1.21 -14.48
N PRO A 238 -11.70 -1.52 -13.22
CA PRO A 238 -10.84 -2.30 -12.32
C PRO A 238 -10.91 -3.82 -12.53
N PHE A 239 -11.70 -4.33 -13.46
CA PHE A 239 -11.80 -5.76 -13.70
C PHE A 239 -10.99 -6.21 -14.90
N LYS A 240 -9.74 -6.65 -14.65
CA LYS A 240 -9.19 -7.72 -15.48
C LYS A 240 -9.94 -9.00 -15.14
N THR A 241 -10.53 -9.62 -16.16
CA THR A 241 -10.73 -11.06 -16.20
C THR A 241 -9.37 -11.72 -16.03
N ILE A 242 -9.01 -12.04 -14.79
CA ILE A 242 -7.92 -12.97 -14.55
C ILE A 242 -8.43 -14.29 -15.10
N ARG A 243 -7.80 -14.78 -16.17
CA ARG A 243 -7.79 -16.21 -16.44
C ARG A 243 -7.18 -16.84 -15.20
N VAL A 244 -8.03 -17.41 -14.35
CA VAL A 244 -7.58 -18.22 -13.23
C VAL A 244 -6.92 -19.42 -13.88
N GLU A 245 -5.59 -19.43 -13.93
CA GLU A 245 -4.89 -20.68 -14.17
C GLU A 245 -5.27 -21.61 -13.03
N ALA A 246 -5.84 -22.74 -13.41
CA ALA A 246 -6.26 -23.78 -12.50
C ALA A 246 -5.02 -24.31 -11.77
N GLY A 247 -5.01 -24.14 -10.45
CA GLY A 247 -4.11 -24.83 -9.53
C GLY A 247 -2.63 -24.55 -9.73
N GLU A 248 -2.16 -23.37 -9.33
CA GLU A 248 -0.75 -23.24 -8.97
C GLU A 248 -0.51 -24.10 -7.71
N GLU A 249 0.34 -25.12 -7.82
CA GLU A 249 0.83 -25.85 -6.66
C GLU A 249 1.53 -24.88 -5.69
N LEU A 250 1.32 -25.06 -4.39
CA LEU A 250 1.97 -24.29 -3.33
C LEU A 250 3.49 -24.24 -3.57
N PHE A 251 4.05 -23.04 -3.74
CA PHE A 251 5.49 -22.88 -3.96
C PHE A 251 6.28 -23.40 -2.76
N LYS A 252 7.11 -24.43 -2.99
CA LYS A 252 8.00 -25.01 -1.98
C LYS A 252 9.43 -24.60 -2.26
N GLY A 253 9.84 -23.48 -1.68
CA GLY A 253 11.21 -22.99 -1.76
C GLY A 253 12.19 -23.91 -1.02
N LYS A 254 13.44 -23.92 -1.47
CA LYS A 254 14.60 -24.53 -0.83
C LYS A 254 15.35 -23.50 -0.01
N ARG A 255 16.05 -23.97 1.03
CA ARG A 255 16.89 -23.13 1.88
C ARG A 255 17.99 -22.42 1.07
N TYR A 256 18.65 -23.13 0.16
CA TYR A 256 19.66 -22.53 -0.72
C TYR A 256 19.18 -22.64 -2.17
N PRO A 257 19.27 -21.55 -2.96
CA PRO A 257 18.89 -21.57 -4.36
C PRO A 257 19.79 -22.51 -5.14
N THR A 258 19.21 -23.33 -6.02
CA THR A 258 19.94 -24.11 -7.02
C THR A 258 20.18 -23.29 -8.29
N TYR A 259 19.30 -22.33 -8.57
CA TYR A 259 19.42 -21.37 -9.66
C TYR A 259 18.93 -19.98 -9.24
N PHE A 260 19.43 -18.98 -9.97
CA PHE A 260 19.05 -17.57 -9.92
C PHE A 260 19.31 -16.98 -11.31
N LYS A 261 18.30 -16.97 -12.18
CA LYS A 261 18.39 -16.57 -13.60
C LYS A 261 17.29 -15.58 -13.97
N PHE A 262 17.40 -14.88 -15.10
CA PHE A 262 16.32 -13.99 -15.54
C PHE A 262 15.00 -14.77 -15.76
N LYS A 263 13.88 -14.19 -15.31
CA LYS A 263 12.56 -14.82 -15.44
C LYS A 263 12.27 -15.16 -16.91
N GLY A 264 11.98 -16.44 -17.18
CA GLY A 264 11.66 -16.92 -18.53
C GLY A 264 12.84 -16.94 -19.51
N LYS A 265 14.09 -16.88 -19.01
CA LYS A 265 15.30 -16.99 -19.84
C LYS A 265 16.29 -17.98 -19.24
N ASP A 266 17.14 -18.53 -20.09
CA ASP A 266 18.25 -19.38 -19.67
C ASP A 266 19.52 -18.57 -19.36
N TYR A 267 20.45 -19.23 -18.66
CA TYR A 267 21.74 -18.64 -18.35
C TYR A 267 22.54 -18.28 -19.61
N GLY A 268 23.24 -17.15 -19.56
CA GLY A 268 24.04 -16.65 -20.67
C GLY A 268 23.28 -15.73 -21.63
N VAL A 269 21.97 -15.55 -21.47
CA VAL A 269 21.21 -14.58 -22.28
C VAL A 269 21.42 -13.17 -21.74
N GLU A 270 22.04 -12.29 -22.54
CA GLU A 270 22.14 -10.87 -22.24
C GLU A 270 20.74 -10.22 -22.31
N LEU A 271 20.25 -9.71 -21.17
CA LEU A 271 18.98 -9.00 -21.11
C LEU A 271 19.20 -7.53 -21.50
N ARG A 272 18.52 -7.06 -22.54
CA ARG A 272 18.47 -5.64 -22.91
C ARG A 272 17.12 -5.05 -22.58
N ARG A 273 17.11 -3.90 -21.90
CA ARG A 273 15.90 -3.18 -21.47
C ARG A 273 16.06 -1.70 -21.76
N ASP A 274 14.96 -1.05 -22.10
CA ASP A 274 14.91 0.41 -22.19
C ASP A 274 14.45 0.99 -20.85
N CYS A 275 15.06 2.09 -20.41
CA CYS A 275 14.62 2.83 -19.24
C CYS A 275 14.70 4.33 -19.49
N HIS A 276 13.62 5.05 -19.22
CA HIS A 276 13.60 6.51 -19.30
C HIS A 276 14.36 7.10 -18.09
N VAL A 277 15.03 8.24 -18.26
CA VAL A 277 15.81 8.91 -17.19
C VAL A 277 14.99 9.13 -15.91
N ASN A 278 13.70 9.43 -16.04
CA ASN A 278 12.77 9.67 -14.93
C ASN A 278 12.04 8.42 -14.42
N MET A 279 12.42 7.22 -14.84
CA MET A 279 11.77 5.96 -14.44
C MET A 279 12.74 5.01 -13.74
N ARG A 280 12.20 4.19 -12.84
CA ARG A 280 12.95 3.07 -12.23
C ARG A 280 12.95 1.88 -13.17
N CYS A 281 14.09 1.20 -13.28
CA CYS A 281 14.17 -0.04 -14.05
C CYS A 281 13.83 -1.23 -13.16
N ARG A 282 12.98 -2.14 -13.66
CA ARG A 282 12.63 -3.40 -13.01
C ARG A 282 13.18 -4.58 -13.80
N ILE A 283 13.95 -5.43 -13.12
CA ILE A 283 14.49 -6.69 -13.64
C ILE A 283 13.93 -7.83 -12.78
N ALA A 284 13.36 -8.84 -13.42
CA ALA A 284 12.79 -10.00 -12.75
C ALA A 284 13.69 -11.23 -12.94
N PHE A 285 13.96 -11.92 -11.83
CA PHE A 285 14.69 -13.16 -11.73
C PHE A 285 13.76 -14.27 -11.22
N GLU A 286 14.16 -15.50 -11.52
CA GLU A 286 13.53 -16.73 -11.08
C GLU A 286 14.56 -17.55 -10.30
N THR A 287 14.11 -18.12 -9.17
CA THR A 287 14.90 -18.91 -8.24
C THR A 287 13.99 -19.89 -7.50
N ASP A 288 14.57 -20.95 -6.94
CA ASP A 288 13.87 -21.89 -6.06
C ASP A 288 14.13 -21.61 -4.57
N ALA A 289 14.67 -20.45 -4.20
CA ALA A 289 14.89 -20.07 -2.80
C ALA A 289 13.60 -19.71 -2.05
N VAL A 290 13.60 -19.95 -0.73
CA VAL A 290 12.60 -19.45 0.23
C VAL A 290 12.62 -17.91 0.35
N ASN A 291 11.48 -17.30 0.70
CA ASN A 291 11.28 -15.84 0.67
C ASN A 291 12.21 -15.05 1.61
N ASP A 292 12.68 -15.67 2.70
CA ASP A 292 13.59 -15.09 3.69
C ASP A 292 15.07 -15.27 3.34
N TYR A 293 15.39 -15.79 2.15
CA TYR A 293 16.76 -16.13 1.76
C TYR A 293 17.76 -14.97 1.93
N PHE A 294 17.37 -13.73 1.58
CA PHE A 294 18.23 -12.56 1.70
C PHE A 294 18.25 -11.91 3.09
N SER A 295 17.42 -12.36 4.02
CA SER A 295 17.14 -11.66 5.28
C SER A 295 17.23 -12.53 6.53
N ARG A 296 17.38 -13.85 6.39
CA ARG A 296 17.46 -14.78 7.52
C ARG A 296 18.70 -14.53 8.39
N ASP A 297 18.55 -14.80 9.68
CA ASP A 297 19.64 -14.61 10.66
C ASP A 297 20.83 -15.55 10.42
N VAL A 298 20.51 -16.78 10.00
CA VAL A 298 21.49 -17.84 9.83
C VAL A 298 21.76 -18.06 8.34
N ASP A 299 22.93 -17.60 7.91
CA ASP A 299 23.48 -17.73 6.56
C ASP A 299 22.71 -16.97 5.47
N PRO A 300 22.44 -15.67 5.65
CA PRO A 300 21.73 -14.89 4.64
C PRO A 300 22.43 -14.97 3.28
N GLY A 301 21.64 -15.01 2.22
CA GLY A 301 22.12 -14.77 0.87
C GLY A 301 22.53 -13.31 0.72
N GLU A 302 23.60 -13.08 -0.03
CA GLU A 302 24.09 -11.75 -0.35
C GLU A 302 23.75 -11.42 -1.79
N VAL A 303 23.33 -10.17 -2.02
CA VAL A 303 23.12 -9.61 -3.35
C VAL A 303 24.00 -8.38 -3.49
N ALA A 304 24.67 -8.28 -4.64
CA ALA A 304 25.45 -7.12 -5.02
C ALA A 304 25.15 -6.73 -6.47
N LEU A 305 25.09 -5.43 -6.74
CA LEU A 305 24.87 -4.89 -8.06
C LEU A 305 26.04 -3.97 -8.43
N TYR A 306 26.60 -4.17 -9.61
CA TYR A 306 27.72 -3.40 -10.13
C TYR A 306 27.39 -2.82 -11.50
N ILE A 307 27.91 -1.63 -11.79
CA ILE A 307 28.03 -1.10 -13.15
C ILE A 307 29.39 -1.54 -13.69
N VAL A 308 29.40 -2.09 -14.90
CA VAL A 308 30.61 -2.57 -15.56
C VAL A 308 30.97 -1.61 -16.69
N SER A 309 32.15 -1.00 -16.59
CA SER A 309 32.74 -0.16 -17.65
C SER A 309 34.15 -0.67 -17.97
N GLY A 310 34.29 -1.39 -19.08
CA GLY A 310 35.53 -2.10 -19.42
C GLY A 310 35.90 -3.12 -18.34
N GLU A 311 37.09 -2.97 -17.75
CA GLU A 311 37.58 -3.81 -16.65
C GLU A 311 37.17 -3.31 -15.25
N THR A 312 36.63 -2.10 -15.15
CA THR A 312 36.23 -1.51 -13.86
C THR A 312 34.81 -1.90 -13.47
N ARG A 313 34.64 -2.23 -12.17
CA ARG A 313 33.35 -2.50 -11.55
C ARG A 313 33.09 -1.47 -10.46
N SER A 314 32.03 -0.69 -10.59
CA SER A 314 31.59 0.25 -9.56
C SER A 314 30.32 -0.26 -8.87
N PRO A 315 30.26 -0.29 -7.53
CA PRO A 315 29.05 -0.74 -6.81
C PRO A 315 27.90 0.26 -6.98
N VAL A 316 26.69 -0.27 -7.15
CA VAL A 316 25.46 0.52 -7.18
C VAL A 316 24.89 0.62 -5.78
N GLN A 317 24.64 1.84 -5.31
CA GLN A 317 24.18 2.07 -3.93
C GLN A 317 22.65 2.07 -3.80
N ASN A 318 21.90 2.47 -4.83
CA ASN A 318 20.45 2.66 -4.70
C ASN A 318 19.67 1.63 -5.53
N TYR A 319 19.57 0.41 -4.99
CA TYR A 319 18.74 -0.65 -5.53
C TYR A 319 18.03 -1.42 -4.42
N ASN A 320 16.88 -1.99 -4.76
CA ASN A 320 16.10 -2.85 -3.88
C ASN A 320 15.91 -4.21 -4.55
N MET A 321 16.07 -5.29 -3.77
CA MET A 321 15.76 -6.66 -4.19
C MET A 321 14.67 -7.19 -3.28
N ASN A 322 13.59 -7.73 -3.85
CA ASN A 322 12.64 -8.54 -3.10
C ASN A 322 12.63 -9.97 -3.64
N LEU A 323 12.23 -10.93 -2.81
CA LEU A 323 12.01 -12.31 -3.23
C LEU A 323 10.63 -12.77 -2.74
N GLN A 324 9.78 -13.18 -3.68
CA GLN A 324 8.46 -13.72 -3.37
C GLN A 324 8.21 -14.96 -4.20
N ASN A 325 8.02 -16.11 -3.54
CA ASN A 325 7.65 -17.39 -4.11
C ASN A 325 8.48 -17.74 -5.36
N GLY A 326 9.80 -17.62 -5.23
CA GLY A 326 10.75 -17.91 -6.31
C GLY A 326 10.91 -16.82 -7.36
N ILE A 327 10.21 -15.69 -7.25
CA ILE A 327 10.39 -14.53 -8.13
C ILE A 327 11.15 -13.45 -7.37
N ALA A 328 12.40 -13.21 -7.78
CA ALA A 328 13.20 -12.10 -7.26
C ALA A 328 13.05 -10.86 -8.16
N SER A 329 12.66 -9.71 -7.61
CA SER A 329 12.51 -8.47 -8.38
C SER A 329 13.54 -7.43 -7.95
N LEU A 330 14.49 -7.14 -8.84
CA LEU A 330 15.44 -6.06 -8.70
C LEU A 330 14.85 -4.77 -9.25
N ARG A 331 14.93 -3.71 -8.45
CA ARG A 331 14.58 -2.36 -8.83
C ARG A 331 15.77 -1.44 -8.59
N LEU A 332 16.10 -0.66 -9.60
CA LEU A 332 17.24 0.26 -9.53
C LEU A 332 16.87 1.61 -10.15
N VAL A 333 17.44 2.66 -9.58
CA VAL A 333 17.41 4.01 -10.14
C VAL A 333 18.62 4.18 -11.04
N LEU A 334 18.44 4.83 -12.20
CA LEU A 334 19.57 5.14 -13.07
C LEU A 334 20.53 6.10 -12.36
N PRO A 335 21.86 5.95 -12.53
CA PRO A 335 22.84 6.88 -11.97
C PRO A 335 22.58 8.32 -12.43
N ALA A 336 22.73 9.30 -11.53
CA ALA A 336 22.45 10.71 -11.82
C ALA A 336 23.31 11.31 -12.95
N ASN A 337 24.45 10.69 -13.25
CA ASN A 337 25.39 11.10 -14.29
C ASN A 337 25.16 10.44 -15.66
N CYS A 338 24.06 9.68 -15.85
CA CYS A 338 23.74 9.07 -17.15
C CYS A 338 23.19 10.08 -18.16
N GLN A 339 23.50 9.86 -19.45
CA GLN A 339 22.99 10.64 -20.57
C GLN A 339 22.01 9.84 -21.42
N VAL A 340 21.11 10.53 -22.10
CA VAL A 340 20.17 9.92 -23.04
C VAL A 340 20.94 9.25 -24.18
N GLY A 341 20.66 7.98 -24.44
CA GLY A 341 21.37 7.14 -25.41
C GLY A 341 22.47 6.26 -24.82
N ASP A 342 22.79 6.41 -23.53
CA ASP A 342 23.78 5.56 -22.86
C ASP A 342 23.31 4.10 -22.80
N ASN A 343 24.26 3.18 -23.00
CA ASN A 343 24.08 1.76 -22.71
C ASN A 343 24.84 1.42 -21.44
N ILE A 344 24.13 1.28 -20.32
CA ILE A 344 24.73 0.97 -19.03
C ILE A 344 24.68 -0.54 -18.82
N CYS A 345 25.86 -1.15 -18.68
CA CYS A 345 26.00 -2.57 -18.39
C CYS A 345 26.01 -2.81 -16.87
N PHE A 346 25.12 -3.67 -16.40
CA PHE A 346 25.00 -4.06 -15.01
C PHE A 346 25.33 -5.53 -14.82
N LEU A 347 25.96 -5.83 -13.68
CA LEU A 347 26.23 -7.18 -13.21
C LEU A 347 25.58 -7.37 -11.85
N ALA A 348 24.58 -8.24 -11.78
CA ALA A 348 23.98 -8.69 -10.52
C ALA A 348 24.68 -9.98 -10.08
N GLU A 349 25.26 -9.96 -8.88
CA GLU A 349 25.88 -11.12 -8.24
C GLU A 349 25.04 -11.55 -7.03
N VAL A 350 24.67 -12.83 -6.96
CA VAL A 350 23.98 -13.43 -5.80
C VAL A 350 24.81 -14.59 -5.28
N THR A 351 25.12 -14.59 -3.99
CA THR A 351 25.95 -15.62 -3.36
C THR A 351 25.43 -16.02 -1.99
N ASP A 352 25.95 -17.13 -1.48
CA ASP A 352 25.72 -17.61 -0.12
C ASP A 352 26.91 -18.47 0.33
N ARG A 353 26.95 -18.81 1.63
CA ARG A 353 28.05 -19.58 2.24
C ARG A 353 28.31 -20.96 1.62
N THR A 354 27.34 -21.54 0.92
CA THR A 354 27.44 -22.90 0.34
C THR A 354 28.05 -22.89 -1.05
N ARG A 355 28.29 -21.71 -1.62
CA ARG A 355 28.73 -21.53 -3.00
C ARG A 355 30.12 -20.91 -3.06
N ASN A 356 30.99 -21.54 -3.85
CA ASN A 356 32.31 -21.00 -4.17
C ASN A 356 32.24 -19.94 -5.28
N GLU A 357 31.29 -20.07 -6.21
CA GLU A 357 31.06 -19.11 -7.29
C GLU A 357 29.66 -18.49 -7.17
N PRO A 358 29.55 -17.14 -7.22
CA PRO A 358 28.27 -16.46 -7.17
C PRO A 358 27.49 -16.65 -8.47
N PHE A 359 26.17 -16.60 -8.40
CA PHE A 359 25.34 -16.47 -9.59
C PHE A 359 25.55 -15.09 -10.21
N LYS A 360 25.96 -15.06 -11.48
CA LYS A 360 26.24 -13.84 -12.23
C LYS A 360 25.19 -13.64 -13.32
N ASN A 361 24.51 -12.51 -13.29
CA ASN A 361 23.54 -12.12 -14.31
C ASN A 361 23.89 -10.74 -14.87
N THR A 362 24.19 -10.69 -16.16
CA THR A 362 24.55 -9.45 -16.86
C THR A 362 23.38 -8.94 -17.69
N PHE A 363 23.09 -7.64 -17.58
CA PHE A 363 22.04 -6.98 -18.37
C PHE A 363 22.44 -5.57 -18.76
N VAL A 364 21.89 -5.07 -19.87
CA VAL A 364 22.15 -3.74 -20.41
C VAL A 364 20.87 -2.92 -20.37
N ILE A 365 20.97 -1.72 -19.81
CA ILE A 365 19.90 -0.74 -19.85
C ILE A 365 20.27 0.36 -20.85
N HIS A 366 19.42 0.54 -21.85
CA HIS A 366 19.49 1.64 -22.78
C HIS A 366 18.68 2.83 -22.23
N VAL A 367 19.37 3.94 -21.97
CA VAL A 367 18.79 5.15 -21.39
C VAL A 367 18.02 5.91 -22.46
N LYS A 368 16.71 6.05 -22.27
CA LYS A 368 15.84 6.86 -23.13
C LYS A 368 15.57 8.23 -22.53
N ASP A 369 15.23 9.17 -23.40
CA ASP A 369 14.84 10.53 -23.00
C ASP A 369 13.68 10.51 -22.00
N PHE A 370 13.46 11.62 -21.29
CA PHE A 370 12.36 11.77 -20.34
C PHE A 370 11.05 11.25 -20.94
N ALA A 371 10.38 10.36 -20.20
CA ALA A 371 9.04 9.97 -20.60
C ALA A 371 8.13 11.21 -20.49
N GLU A 372 7.59 11.69 -21.63
CA GLU A 372 6.57 12.74 -21.62
C GLU A 372 5.38 12.27 -20.78
N ILE A 373 5.07 12.97 -19.68
CA ILE A 373 3.77 12.87 -19.01
C ILE A 373 2.75 13.36 -20.07
N PRO A 374 1.74 12.58 -20.49
CA PRO A 374 0.81 13.03 -21.52
C PRO A 374 -0.06 14.18 -21.03
N GLY A 375 0.47 15.40 -21.06
CA GLY A 375 -0.29 16.64 -21.02
C GLY A 375 -1.02 16.78 -22.35
N GLY A 376 -2.35 16.90 -22.29
CA GLY A 376 -3.21 16.87 -23.47
C GLY A 376 -2.79 17.86 -24.55
N LYS A 377 -2.20 17.35 -25.65
CA LYS A 377 -2.10 18.10 -26.90
C LYS A 377 -3.40 17.94 -27.69
N LYS A 378 -3.98 19.08 -28.06
CA LYS A 378 -5.11 19.21 -29.00
C LYS A 378 -4.79 18.43 -30.28
N ARG A 379 -5.46 17.30 -30.51
CA ARG A 379 -5.39 16.61 -31.80
C ARG A 379 -6.21 17.40 -32.82
N GLY A 380 -5.55 17.85 -33.88
CA GLY A 380 -6.19 18.37 -35.08
C GLY A 380 -7.23 17.39 -35.62
N THR A 381 -8.26 17.97 -36.24
CA THR A 381 -9.42 17.35 -36.85
C THR A 381 -9.06 16.07 -37.61
N ARG A 382 -9.45 14.90 -37.08
CA ARG A 382 -9.37 13.63 -37.80
C ARG A 382 -10.65 13.40 -38.59
N GLN A 383 -10.50 12.97 -39.83
CA GLN A 383 -11.58 12.58 -40.73
C GLN A 383 -12.43 11.44 -40.13
N PRO A 384 -13.74 11.36 -40.47
CA PRO A 384 -14.65 10.37 -39.89
C PRO A 384 -14.32 8.93 -40.33
N PRO A 385 -14.59 7.91 -39.51
CA PRO A 385 -14.18 6.52 -39.79
C PRO A 385 -15.11 5.82 -40.79
N GLY A 386 -14.52 5.01 -41.69
CA GLY A 386 -15.23 4.08 -42.57
C GLY A 386 -15.72 2.79 -41.89
N LYS A 387 -16.79 2.19 -42.47
CA LYS A 387 -17.56 1.03 -41.97
C LYS A 387 -16.90 -0.35 -42.15
N LYS A 388 -15.69 -0.58 -41.65
CA LYS A 388 -15.15 -1.97 -41.51
C LYS A 388 -14.51 -2.18 -40.13
N GLU A 389 -14.80 -3.34 -39.55
CA GLU A 389 -14.25 -3.83 -38.28
C GLU A 389 -12.89 -4.50 -38.50
N GLY A 390 -11.92 -4.15 -37.66
CA GLY A 390 -10.57 -4.68 -37.65
C GLY A 390 -10.00 -4.61 -36.23
N LYS A 391 -9.05 -5.50 -35.92
CA LYS A 391 -8.49 -5.75 -34.57
C LYS A 391 -7.62 -4.63 -33.98
N ASP A 392 -7.41 -3.53 -34.69
CA ASP A 392 -6.66 -2.36 -34.20
C ASP A 392 -7.54 -1.11 -34.21
N LYS A 393 -8.49 -1.03 -33.28
CA LYS A 393 -9.18 0.22 -32.98
C LYS A 393 -9.20 0.47 -31.48
N GLU A 394 -8.33 1.36 -31.03
CA GLU A 394 -8.58 2.16 -29.83
C GLU A 394 -9.84 2.99 -30.10
N ILE A 395 -10.97 2.51 -29.57
CA ILE A 395 -12.13 3.34 -29.30
C ILE A 395 -11.63 4.43 -28.34
N PRO A 396 -11.97 5.73 -28.52
CA PRO A 396 -11.67 6.73 -27.52
C PRO A 396 -12.26 6.24 -26.20
N SER A 397 -11.42 5.83 -25.25
CA SER A 397 -11.87 5.41 -23.94
C SER A 397 -12.56 6.61 -23.31
N GLY A 398 -13.89 6.59 -23.34
CA GLY A 398 -14.72 7.59 -22.69
C GLY A 398 -14.47 7.61 -21.18
N ILE A 399 -15.19 8.52 -20.51
CA ILE A 399 -15.26 8.59 -19.05
C ILE A 399 -15.63 7.21 -18.51
N GLN A 400 -14.73 6.54 -17.79
CA GLN A 400 -15.11 5.38 -16.99
C GLN A 400 -15.22 5.85 -15.56
N LEU A 401 -16.36 5.58 -14.92
CA LEU A 401 -16.71 6.10 -13.62
C LEU A 401 -16.01 5.29 -12.52
N PRO A 402 -15.80 5.86 -11.32
CA PRO A 402 -15.32 5.07 -10.20
C PRO A 402 -16.34 3.96 -9.91
N LYS A 403 -15.86 2.85 -9.35
CA LYS A 403 -16.76 1.79 -8.93
C LYS A 403 -17.50 2.23 -7.67
N ILE A 404 -18.81 2.36 -7.78
CA ILE A 404 -19.70 2.69 -6.66
C ILE A 404 -20.29 1.39 -6.13
N THR A 405 -20.35 1.24 -4.82
CA THR A 405 -20.90 0.05 -4.16
C THR A 405 -21.79 0.48 -3.01
N GLN A 406 -23.06 0.08 -3.09
CA GLN A 406 -24.01 0.30 -2.01
C GLN A 406 -23.70 -0.62 -0.83
N VAL A 407 -23.70 -0.05 0.37
CA VAL A 407 -23.44 -0.75 1.64
C VAL A 407 -24.68 -0.69 2.51
N PHE A 408 -25.10 -1.85 3.00
CA PHE A 408 -26.25 -2.02 3.89
C PHE A 408 -25.80 -2.44 5.29
N GLU A 409 -26.68 -2.37 6.27
CA GLU A 409 -26.41 -2.66 7.68
C GLU A 409 -25.85 -4.08 7.89
N ARG A 410 -26.33 -5.05 7.11
CA ARG A 410 -25.82 -6.43 7.10
C ARG A 410 -24.35 -6.54 6.70
N ASP A 411 -23.84 -5.55 5.97
CA ASP A 411 -22.51 -5.56 5.38
C ASP A 411 -21.49 -4.74 6.19
N TRP A 412 -21.94 -3.95 7.18
CA TRP A 412 -21.09 -3.01 7.94
C TRP A 412 -19.86 -3.66 8.60
N GLU A 413 -20.03 -4.90 9.03
CA GLU A 413 -19.00 -5.71 9.72
C GLU A 413 -17.89 -6.19 8.77
N ILE A 414 -18.16 -6.27 7.46
CA ILE A 414 -17.19 -6.70 6.45
C ILE A 414 -16.16 -5.60 6.18
N HIS A 415 -16.51 -4.34 6.42
CA HIS A 415 -15.63 -3.20 6.21
C HIS A 415 -14.71 -2.97 7.41
N TYR A 416 -13.49 -2.51 7.10
CA TYR A 416 -12.59 -1.94 8.09
C TYR A 416 -12.18 -0.52 7.68
N PRO A 417 -12.35 0.50 8.55
CA PRO A 417 -13.13 0.46 9.81
C PRO A 417 -14.58 0.00 9.58
N LYS A 418 -15.30 -0.41 10.62
CA LYS A 418 -16.71 -0.78 10.47
C LYS A 418 -17.53 0.42 10.02
N PHE A 419 -18.57 0.19 9.23
CA PHE A 419 -19.58 1.23 9.00
C PHE A 419 -20.44 1.38 10.26
N ASP A 420 -20.95 2.59 10.45
CA ASP A 420 -21.97 2.89 11.44
C ASP A 420 -23.14 3.61 10.76
N LYS A 421 -24.22 3.84 11.51
CA LYS A 421 -25.42 4.52 11.01
C LYS A 421 -25.19 5.96 10.54
N PHE A 422 -24.06 6.58 10.88
CA PHE A 422 -23.72 7.95 10.52
C PHE A 422 -22.71 8.02 9.37
N THR A 423 -21.88 7.00 9.17
CA THR A 423 -21.03 6.88 7.98
C THR A 423 -21.87 6.93 6.72
N ALA A 424 -21.63 7.93 5.88
CA ALA A 424 -22.40 8.16 4.67
C ALA A 424 -21.66 7.70 3.41
N LEU A 425 -20.39 8.09 3.29
CA LEU A 425 -19.51 7.76 2.18
C LEU A 425 -18.15 7.33 2.72
N ARG A 426 -17.55 6.32 2.11
CA ARG A 426 -16.13 5.98 2.27
C ARG A 426 -15.52 5.68 0.92
N ILE A 427 -14.26 6.07 0.75
CA ILE A 427 -13.47 5.69 -0.42
C ILE A 427 -12.29 4.81 0.02
N LYS A 428 -11.85 3.91 -0.85
CA LYS A 428 -10.61 3.14 -0.66
C LYS A 428 -9.70 3.25 -1.88
N ASN A 429 -8.43 3.57 -1.65
CA ASN A 429 -7.40 3.55 -2.67
C ASN A 429 -7.06 2.09 -3.04
N ALA A 430 -7.38 1.72 -4.28
CA ALA A 430 -7.08 0.43 -4.87
C ALA A 430 -5.69 0.37 -5.55
N GLY A 431 -4.91 1.45 -5.48
CA GLY A 431 -3.56 1.60 -6.01
C GLY A 431 -3.49 2.08 -7.47
N PRO A 432 -2.28 2.10 -8.06
CA PRO A 432 -2.04 2.67 -9.38
C PRO A 432 -2.66 1.85 -10.50
N GLN A 433 -2.96 2.51 -11.63
CA GLN A 433 -3.50 1.87 -12.83
C GLN A 433 -2.49 0.93 -13.49
N VAL A 434 -2.91 -0.31 -13.80
CA VAL A 434 -2.09 -1.32 -14.49
C VAL A 434 -2.81 -1.83 -15.75
N ASP A 435 -2.40 -1.34 -16.93
CA ASP A 435 -2.82 -1.88 -18.24
C ASP A 435 -1.74 -2.83 -18.77
N ASP A 436 -2.11 -4.05 -19.18
CA ASP A 436 -1.18 -5.03 -19.81
C ASP A 436 0.19 -5.24 -19.14
N GLY A 437 0.23 -5.15 -17.80
CA GLY A 437 1.46 -5.40 -17.04
C GLY A 437 2.41 -4.20 -16.97
N PHE A 438 2.00 -3.04 -17.49
CA PHE A 438 2.71 -1.78 -17.35
C PHE A 438 1.87 -0.80 -16.52
N GLU A 439 2.50 -0.20 -15.51
CA GLU A 439 1.91 0.91 -14.77
C GLU A 439 1.79 2.10 -15.72
N ARG A 440 0.57 2.57 -15.96
CA ARG A 440 0.38 3.86 -16.65
C ARG A 440 0.58 4.97 -15.61
N ASN A 441 1.07 6.12 -16.06
CA ASN A 441 1.02 7.39 -15.30
C ASN A 441 -0.43 7.92 -15.12
N GLY A 442 -1.41 7.02 -14.95
CA GLY A 442 -2.77 7.32 -14.53
C GLY A 442 -2.82 7.23 -13.01
N GLY A 443 -3.41 8.23 -12.36
CA GLY A 443 -3.45 8.34 -10.90
C GLY A 443 -4.12 7.14 -10.22
N ASP A 444 -4.07 7.14 -8.89
CA ASP A 444 -4.65 6.08 -8.06
C ASP A 444 -6.14 5.85 -8.34
N VAL A 445 -6.55 4.58 -8.37
CA VAL A 445 -7.95 4.18 -8.54
C VAL A 445 -8.63 4.13 -7.18
N TYR A 446 -9.82 4.73 -7.06
CA TYR A 446 -10.61 4.73 -5.83
C TYR A 446 -11.94 4.00 -6.02
N ASP A 447 -12.27 3.14 -5.06
CA ASP A 447 -13.60 2.51 -4.93
C ASP A 447 -14.45 3.29 -3.93
N PHE A 448 -15.73 3.51 -4.26
CA PHE A 448 -16.68 4.28 -3.48
C PHE A 448 -17.68 3.36 -2.80
N PHE A 449 -17.91 3.59 -1.51
CA PHE A 449 -18.84 2.83 -0.68
C PHE A 449 -19.86 3.78 -0.05
N VAL A 450 -21.13 3.66 -0.44
CA VAL A 450 -22.22 4.53 0.02
C VAL A 450 -23.13 3.77 0.97
N ASN A 451 -23.35 4.31 2.17
CA ASN A 451 -24.24 3.67 3.15
C ASN A 451 -25.70 3.97 2.83
N MET A 452 -26.41 3.01 2.25
CA MET A 452 -27.83 3.13 1.94
C MET A 452 -28.72 2.95 3.17
N ASP A 453 -28.14 2.48 4.28
CA ASP A 453 -28.81 2.37 5.58
C ASP A 453 -28.45 3.53 6.53
N ASN A 454 -27.98 4.65 5.99
CA ASN A 454 -27.64 5.85 6.76
C ASN A 454 -28.85 6.42 7.53
N PHE A 455 -28.62 6.87 8.76
CA PHE A 455 -29.65 7.42 9.65
C PHE A 455 -30.40 8.61 9.03
N TYR A 456 -29.70 9.52 8.36
CA TYR A 456 -30.30 10.71 7.78
C TYR A 456 -31.13 10.38 6.54
N LEU A 457 -30.62 9.50 5.67
CA LEU A 457 -31.39 8.98 4.53
C LEU A 457 -32.68 8.29 5.01
N LYS A 458 -32.57 7.37 5.98
CA LYS A 458 -33.75 6.68 6.55
C LYS A 458 -34.75 7.64 7.19
N SER A 459 -34.28 8.74 7.78
CA SER A 459 -35.16 9.75 8.39
C SER A 459 -35.96 10.51 7.35
N GLU A 460 -35.33 10.91 6.23
CA GLU A 460 -36.01 11.56 5.10
C GLU A 460 -36.96 10.62 4.35
N LEU A 461 -36.60 9.34 4.20
CA LEU A 461 -37.47 8.35 3.58
C LEU A 461 -38.73 8.04 4.41
N LYS A 462 -38.67 8.21 5.74
CA LYS A 462 -39.84 8.01 6.63
C LYS A 462 -40.82 9.18 6.57
N SER A 463 -40.33 10.40 6.30
CA SER A 463 -41.18 11.59 6.25
C SER A 463 -41.96 11.72 4.94
N LYS A 464 -41.57 10.99 3.87
CA LYS A 464 -42.14 11.12 2.51
C LYS A 464 -42.49 9.77 1.90
N SER A 465 -43.73 9.58 1.42
CA SER A 465 -44.21 8.27 0.92
C SER A 465 -44.14 8.04 -0.59
N ARG A 466 -43.85 9.06 -1.42
CA ARG A 466 -44.06 8.97 -2.88
C ARG A 466 -42.81 8.78 -3.77
N ASP A 467 -41.60 9.17 -3.35
CA ASP A 467 -40.41 9.18 -4.23
C ASP A 467 -39.15 8.55 -3.60
N THR A 468 -39.31 7.42 -2.91
CA THR A 468 -38.22 6.77 -2.14
C THR A 468 -37.00 6.40 -3.00
N GLN A 469 -37.21 5.92 -4.22
CA GLN A 469 -36.12 5.55 -5.14
C GLN A 469 -35.35 6.78 -5.64
N ILE A 470 -36.04 7.87 -5.94
CA ILE A 470 -35.42 9.11 -6.43
C ILE A 470 -34.54 9.72 -5.33
N SER A 471 -35.04 9.76 -4.08
CA SER A 471 -34.25 10.25 -2.94
C SER A 471 -33.02 9.38 -2.67
N MET A 472 -33.11 8.05 -2.81
CA MET A 472 -31.95 7.15 -2.69
C MET A 472 -30.89 7.46 -3.76
N VAL A 473 -31.29 7.58 -5.03
CA VAL A 473 -30.36 7.90 -6.15
C VAL A 473 -29.74 9.28 -5.98
N ARG A 474 -30.51 10.29 -5.55
CA ARG A 474 -30.01 11.65 -5.27
C ARG A 474 -28.98 11.66 -4.14
N PHE A 475 -29.24 10.90 -3.07
CA PHE A 475 -28.33 10.78 -1.96
C PHE A 475 -27.01 10.12 -2.40
N GLU A 476 -27.10 9.02 -3.13
CA GLU A 476 -25.95 8.30 -3.65
C GLU A 476 -25.11 9.15 -4.61
N LEU A 477 -25.71 9.68 -5.68
CA LEU A 477 -25.00 10.51 -6.66
C LEU A 477 -24.44 11.80 -6.04
N GLY A 478 -25.20 12.43 -5.14
CA GLY A 478 -24.76 13.64 -4.44
C GLY A 478 -23.49 13.40 -3.63
N LEU A 479 -23.44 12.30 -2.86
CA LEU A 479 -22.25 11.92 -2.10
C LEU A 479 -21.07 11.58 -3.01
N VAL A 480 -21.29 10.79 -4.07
CA VAL A 480 -20.23 10.40 -5.01
C VAL A 480 -19.61 11.63 -5.69
N LEU A 481 -20.43 12.57 -6.17
CA LEU A 481 -19.94 13.81 -6.79
C LEU A 481 -19.11 14.66 -5.82
N LEU A 482 -19.53 14.75 -4.56
CA LEU A 482 -18.78 15.45 -3.53
C LEU A 482 -17.46 14.76 -3.20
N GLY A 483 -17.44 13.42 -3.12
CA GLY A 483 -16.22 12.64 -2.93
C GLY A 483 -15.25 12.80 -4.10
N LEU A 484 -15.76 12.81 -5.34
CA LEU A 484 -14.96 13.08 -6.53
C LEU A 484 -14.37 14.50 -6.53
N ALA A 485 -15.14 15.51 -6.10
CA ALA A 485 -14.66 16.88 -6.00
C ALA A 485 -13.51 17.01 -4.98
N LEU A 486 -13.60 16.33 -3.84
CA LEU A 486 -12.52 16.27 -2.85
C LEU A 486 -11.27 15.57 -3.38
N LEU A 487 -11.43 14.44 -4.08
CA LEU A 487 -10.31 13.75 -4.74
C LEU A 487 -9.60 14.66 -5.75
N GLN A 488 -10.35 15.43 -6.52
CA GLN A 488 -9.77 16.35 -7.47
C GLN A 488 -8.99 17.50 -6.79
N GLN A 489 -9.55 18.08 -5.73
CA GLN A 489 -8.86 19.09 -4.95
C GLN A 489 -7.51 18.56 -4.45
N GLU A 490 -7.51 17.34 -3.92
CA GLU A 490 -6.29 16.66 -3.47
C GLU A 490 -5.27 16.52 -4.61
N MET A 491 -5.71 16.02 -5.78
CA MET A 491 -4.84 15.87 -6.95
C MET A 491 -4.24 17.21 -7.42
N GLN A 492 -4.99 18.31 -7.29
CA GLN A 492 -4.48 19.65 -7.64
C GLN A 492 -3.41 20.10 -6.64
N ILE A 493 -3.62 19.87 -5.35
CA ILE A 493 -2.65 20.15 -4.30
C ILE A 493 -1.37 19.33 -4.54
N THR A 494 -1.49 18.01 -4.74
CA THR A 494 -0.33 17.13 -4.96
C THR A 494 0.48 17.49 -6.22
N LYS A 495 -0.17 18.02 -7.26
CA LYS A 495 0.52 18.51 -8.48
C LYS A 495 1.27 19.82 -8.28
N SER A 496 0.86 20.62 -7.30
CA SER A 496 1.49 21.92 -7.00
C SER A 496 2.73 21.79 -6.09
N ILE A 497 2.92 20.64 -5.43
CA ILE A 497 4.04 20.36 -4.54
C ILE A 497 5.21 19.75 -5.34
N PRO A 498 6.43 20.34 -5.31
CA PRO A 498 7.62 19.77 -5.93
C PRO A 498 7.96 18.38 -5.37
N ASP A 499 8.46 17.45 -6.21
CA ASP A 499 8.74 16.06 -5.81
C ASP A 499 9.71 15.93 -4.63
N GLU A 500 10.66 16.87 -4.47
CA GLU A 500 11.62 16.92 -3.36
C GLU A 500 10.98 17.18 -1.98
N GLN A 501 9.75 17.71 -1.92
CA GLN A 501 9.05 18.03 -0.67
C GLN A 501 7.97 17.02 -0.28
N LYS A 502 7.66 16.04 -1.16
CA LYS A 502 6.57 15.06 -0.93
C LYS A 502 6.86 14.05 0.20
N GLY A 503 8.12 13.83 0.56
CA GLY A 503 8.51 12.80 1.54
C GLY A 503 8.88 13.33 2.94
N GLY A 504 8.53 14.58 3.27
CA GLY A 504 8.87 15.20 4.56
C GLY A 504 7.68 15.55 5.47
N GLN A 505 6.44 15.36 5.03
CA GLN A 505 5.25 15.77 5.79
C GLN A 505 4.66 14.61 6.60
N GLU A 506 5.41 14.16 7.61
CA GLU A 506 4.73 13.94 8.89
C GLU A 506 4.75 15.27 9.62
N GLU A 507 3.74 16.11 9.34
CA GLU A 507 3.32 17.07 10.34
C GLU A 507 2.95 16.26 11.59
N ASN A 508 3.48 16.65 12.75
CA ASN A 508 3.07 16.12 14.05
C ASN A 508 1.64 16.62 14.42
N GLY A 509 0.76 16.72 13.43
CA GLY A 509 -0.63 17.11 13.50
C GLY A 509 -1.45 16.15 12.65
N GLU A 510 -2.65 15.84 13.11
CA GLU A 510 -3.63 14.92 12.51
C GLU A 510 -4.11 15.38 11.12
N GLU A 511 -3.24 15.55 10.13
CA GLU A 511 -3.68 15.72 8.75
C GLU A 511 -4.26 14.38 8.27
N LYS A 512 -5.59 14.32 8.36
CA LYS A 512 -6.42 13.20 7.91
C LYS A 512 -6.11 12.91 6.45
N ASN A 513 -5.79 11.65 6.15
CA ASN A 513 -5.66 11.17 4.78
C ASN A 513 -6.95 11.49 3.98
N ILE A 514 -6.85 11.65 2.66
CA ILE A 514 -8.00 11.91 1.77
C ILE A 514 -9.19 10.96 2.02
N GLU A 515 -8.94 9.68 2.33
CA GLU A 515 -10.01 8.73 2.67
C GLU A 515 -10.79 9.15 3.93
N GLU A 516 -10.08 9.61 4.97
CA GLU A 516 -10.65 10.08 6.23
C GLU A 516 -11.34 11.44 6.07
N ARG A 517 -10.80 12.32 5.22
CA ARG A 517 -11.41 13.60 4.87
C ARG A 517 -12.73 13.41 4.14
N VAL A 518 -12.77 12.50 3.16
CA VAL A 518 -14.00 12.16 2.43
C VAL A 518 -15.03 11.54 3.36
N GLU A 519 -14.64 10.63 4.27
CA GLU A 519 -15.57 10.08 5.26
C GLU A 519 -16.12 11.16 6.21
N ALA A 520 -15.24 11.99 6.78
CA ALA A 520 -15.65 13.05 7.70
C ALA A 520 -16.57 14.07 7.02
N PHE A 521 -16.27 14.45 5.79
CA PHE A 521 -17.10 15.35 5.00
C PHE A 521 -18.44 14.71 4.64
N GLY A 522 -18.45 13.45 4.22
CA GLY A 522 -19.67 12.69 3.95
C GLY A 522 -20.59 12.63 5.18
N LYS A 523 -20.04 12.38 6.38
CA LYS A 523 -20.79 12.41 7.64
C LYS A 523 -21.40 13.79 7.92
N ALA A 524 -20.67 14.86 7.63
CA ALA A 524 -21.14 16.23 7.85
C ALA A 524 -22.23 16.66 6.86
N VAL A 525 -22.17 16.21 5.61
CA VAL A 525 -23.12 16.62 4.54
C VAL A 525 -24.38 15.76 4.51
N ALA A 526 -24.32 14.50 4.94
CA ALA A 526 -25.48 13.58 4.91
C ALA A 526 -26.80 14.14 5.51
N PRO A 527 -26.81 14.91 6.61
CA PRO A 527 -28.04 15.48 7.17
C PRO A 527 -28.69 16.55 6.29
N VAL A 528 -27.92 17.24 5.45
CA VAL A 528 -28.38 18.41 4.69
C VAL A 528 -28.50 18.13 3.19
N LEU A 529 -27.89 17.06 2.68
CA LEU A 529 -27.80 16.77 1.25
C LEU A 529 -29.18 16.72 0.56
N LEU A 530 -30.08 15.86 1.05
CA LEU A 530 -31.41 15.72 0.46
C LEU A 530 -32.29 16.97 0.65
N PRO A 531 -32.37 17.56 1.86
CA PRO A 531 -33.07 18.83 2.03
C PRO A 531 -32.60 19.92 1.08
N MET A 532 -31.28 20.07 0.87
CA MET A 532 -30.73 21.05 -0.06
C MET A 532 -31.15 20.78 -1.51
N ILE A 533 -31.00 19.56 -2.00
CA ILE A 533 -31.32 19.21 -3.40
C ILE A 533 -32.81 19.47 -3.69
N GLU A 534 -33.68 19.16 -2.74
CA GLU A 534 -35.12 19.25 -2.93
C GLU A 534 -35.64 20.69 -2.83
N HIS A 535 -35.18 21.46 -1.84
CA HIS A 535 -35.66 22.83 -1.67
C HIS A 535 -35.03 23.78 -2.70
N LEU A 536 -33.75 23.59 -3.05
CA LEU A 536 -33.11 24.40 -4.08
C LEU A 536 -33.55 24.01 -5.49
N GLY A 537 -33.87 22.73 -5.72
CA GLY A 537 -34.41 22.25 -6.99
C GLY A 537 -35.88 22.63 -7.23
N ALA A 538 -36.62 23.01 -6.17
CA ALA A 538 -38.00 23.48 -6.23
C ALA A 538 -38.10 25.02 -6.25
N LEU A 539 -36.99 25.74 -6.18
CA LEU A 539 -36.93 27.18 -6.46
C LEU A 539 -37.01 27.38 -7.98
N ASP A 540 -38.16 27.07 -8.57
CA ASP A 540 -38.55 27.75 -9.79
C ASP A 540 -38.80 29.20 -9.36
N LEU A 541 -37.95 30.12 -9.84
CA LEU A 541 -38.25 31.54 -9.73
C LEU A 541 -39.51 31.74 -10.58
N ASP A 542 -40.65 31.92 -9.91
CA ASP A 542 -41.83 32.49 -10.55
C ASP A 542 -41.38 33.81 -11.20
N GLU A 543 -41.22 33.79 -12.53
CA GLU A 543 -40.98 34.99 -13.32
C GLU A 543 -42.28 35.81 -13.28
N ASP A 544 -42.31 36.83 -12.41
CA ASP A 544 -43.23 37.97 -12.52
C ASP A 544 -42.76 38.96 -13.60
#